data_AF-A0A7Z9GB64-F1
#
_entry.id   AF-A0A7Z9GB64-F1
#
_cell.length_a   1.000
_cell.length_b   1.000
_cell.length_c   1.000
_cell.angle_alpha   90.00
_cell.angle_beta   90.00
_cell.angle_gamma   90.00
#
_symmetry.space_group_name_H-M   'P 1'
#
loop_
_entity.id
_entity.type
_entity.pdbx_description
1 polymer ?
#
loop_
_entity_poly.entity_id
_entity_poly.type
_entity_poly.pdbx_seq_one_letter_code
_entity_poly.pdbx_strand_id
1 'polypeptide(L)'
;MATKRTDSFFIRATAETTTTAQWATQEIDLGSFVDALGEHVLRIWNLRVKYQDGNSNGPPFPNNMGVQGGVAYMNYLLTTQPLASNTAVLDLSDKSIVASGQWAYYSNGPEPSTVGGLTTNWTSITDTTDIAPQDWERGYLIGVDTLYLSVYMDPQLGPDDNRVSIVMECQSEKLTKAAAMALALSQS
;
A
#
# COMPACT_ATOMS: atom_id res chain seq x y z
N MET A 1 -19.85 -9.77 29.17
CA MET A 1 -18.82 -8.91 29.80
C MET A 1 -18.16 -8.17 28.65
N ALA A 2 -18.50 -6.89 28.45
CA ALA A 2 -17.94 -6.11 27.34
C ALA A 2 -16.51 -5.73 27.70
N THR A 3 -15.53 -6.34 27.04
CA THR A 3 -14.12 -5.96 27.19
C THR A 3 -13.99 -4.48 26.80
N LYS A 4 -13.43 -3.68 27.69
CA LYS A 4 -13.14 -2.26 27.43
C LYS A 4 -12.24 -2.21 26.19
N ARG A 5 -12.76 -1.78 25.04
CA ARG A 5 -11.89 -1.38 23.92
C ARG A 5 -11.03 -0.26 24.48
N THR A 6 -9.73 -0.52 24.64
CA THR A 6 -8.73 0.55 24.73
C THR A 6 -8.90 1.43 23.49
N ASP A 7 -8.83 2.75 23.68
CA ASP A 7 -9.15 3.71 22.61
C ASP A 7 -8.31 3.42 21.35
N SER A 8 -8.99 3.22 20.22
CA SER A 8 -8.31 3.12 18.93
C SER A 8 -7.95 4.53 18.43
N PHE A 9 -6.88 4.61 17.66
CA PHE A 9 -6.42 5.85 17.03
C PHE A 9 -6.03 5.59 15.57
N PHE A 10 -5.77 6.66 14.82
CA PHE A 10 -5.50 6.55 13.39
C PHE A 10 -4.14 7.11 13.01
N ILE A 11 -3.35 6.30 12.31
CA ILE A 11 -2.10 6.73 11.65
C ILE A 11 -2.37 6.90 10.16
N ARG A 12 -1.78 7.92 9.54
CA ARG A 12 -1.96 8.24 8.12
C ARG A 12 -0.61 8.48 7.47
N ALA A 13 -0.46 8.02 6.25
CA ALA A 13 0.74 8.24 5.45
C ALA A 13 0.38 8.37 3.97
N THR A 14 1.25 9.00 3.20
CA THR A 14 1.14 9.10 1.75
C THR A 14 2.53 8.96 1.16
N ALA A 15 2.67 8.05 0.20
CA ALA A 15 3.85 7.92 -0.63
C ALA A 15 3.49 8.36 -2.05
N GLU A 16 4.38 9.13 -2.66
CA GLU A 16 4.21 9.74 -3.97
C GLU A 16 5.36 9.31 -4.86
N THR A 17 5.05 8.95 -6.11
CA THR A 17 6.06 8.65 -7.12
C THR A 17 6.06 9.72 -8.19
N THR A 18 7.25 10.25 -8.48
CA THR A 18 7.49 11.20 -9.58
C THR A 18 8.25 10.53 -10.73
N THR A 19 8.56 9.23 -10.61
CA THR A 19 9.30 8.46 -11.61
C THR A 19 8.59 7.12 -11.87
N THR A 20 8.76 6.61 -13.09
CA THR A 20 8.20 5.31 -13.48
C THR A 20 9.20 4.20 -13.19
N ALA A 21 8.71 2.97 -12.96
CA ALA A 21 9.54 1.77 -12.78
C ALA A 21 10.53 1.79 -11.59
N GLN A 22 10.25 2.62 -10.57
CA GLN A 22 11.02 2.66 -9.33
C GLN A 22 10.07 2.73 -8.14
N TRP A 23 10.51 2.20 -7.01
CA TRP A 23 9.82 2.37 -5.73
C TRP A 23 10.10 3.75 -5.15
N ALA A 24 9.04 4.48 -4.83
CA ALA A 24 9.08 5.67 -3.98
C ALA A 24 8.56 5.31 -2.59
N THR A 25 9.34 5.62 -1.55
CA THR A 25 9.08 5.14 -0.19
C THR A 25 8.87 6.29 0.78
N GLN A 26 7.81 6.20 1.58
CA GLN A 26 7.54 7.06 2.72
C GLN A 26 7.76 6.28 4.03
N GLU A 27 8.61 6.81 4.90
CA GLU A 27 8.80 6.28 6.26
C GLU A 27 7.64 6.72 7.18
N ILE A 28 7.21 5.82 8.04
CA ILE A 28 6.18 6.04 9.06
C ILE A 28 6.81 5.74 10.41
N ASP A 29 7.11 6.80 11.15
CA ASP A 29 7.66 6.71 12.50
C ASP A 29 6.59 6.24 13.50
N LEU A 30 6.86 5.11 14.14
CA LEU A 30 6.06 4.49 15.19
C LEU A 30 6.74 4.53 16.57
N GLY A 31 7.89 5.20 16.72
CA GLY A 31 8.68 5.20 17.97
C GLY A 31 7.94 5.75 19.19
N SER A 32 6.84 6.47 19.00
CA SER A 32 5.94 6.90 20.09
C SER A 32 4.87 5.88 20.47
N PHE A 33 4.69 4.82 19.68
CA PHE A 33 3.64 3.81 19.83
C PHE A 33 4.19 2.38 20.04
N VAL A 34 5.43 2.13 19.64
CA VAL A 34 6.11 0.83 19.75
C VAL A 34 7.37 0.98 20.60
N ASP A 35 7.45 0.19 21.66
CA ASP A 35 8.65 0.02 22.48
C ASP A 35 8.74 -1.46 22.88
N ALA A 36 9.45 -2.24 22.07
CA ALA A 36 9.60 -3.67 22.32
C ALA A 36 10.33 -3.97 23.64
N LEU A 37 11.22 -3.08 24.10
CA LEU A 37 11.94 -3.23 25.37
C LEU A 37 11.03 -2.90 26.56
N GLY A 38 10.15 -1.91 26.39
CA GLY A 38 9.11 -1.51 27.33
C GLY A 38 7.82 -2.32 27.26
N GLU A 39 7.79 -3.40 26.47
CA GLU A 39 6.67 -4.33 26.33
C GLU A 39 5.46 -3.79 25.53
N HIS A 40 5.64 -2.71 24.78
CA HIS A 40 4.59 -2.06 24.00
C HIS A 40 4.74 -2.36 22.50
N VAL A 41 3.67 -2.85 21.88
CA VAL A 41 3.57 -3.10 20.44
C VAL A 41 2.34 -2.41 19.87
N LEU A 42 2.30 -2.23 18.56
CA LEU A 42 1.17 -1.63 17.86
C LEU A 42 0.33 -2.72 17.21
N ARG A 43 -0.97 -2.74 17.43
CA ARG A 43 -1.92 -3.55 16.66
C ARG A 43 -2.55 -2.68 15.57
N ILE A 44 -2.48 -3.12 14.32
CA ILE A 44 -3.24 -2.58 13.20
C ILE A 44 -4.50 -3.44 13.06
N TRP A 45 -5.66 -2.84 13.27
CA TRP A 45 -6.96 -3.51 13.10
C TRP A 45 -7.41 -3.53 11.65
N ASN A 46 -7.15 -2.43 10.94
CA ASN A 46 -7.66 -2.22 9.60
C ASN A 46 -6.75 -1.24 8.86
N LEU A 47 -6.67 -1.42 7.54
CA LEU A 47 -5.93 -0.57 6.63
C LEU A 47 -6.84 -0.18 5.47
N ARG A 48 -7.00 1.13 5.26
CA ARG A 48 -7.71 1.71 4.12
C ARG A 48 -6.71 2.35 3.19
N VAL A 49 -6.88 2.13 1.89
CA VAL A 49 -5.97 2.60 0.85
C VAL A 49 -6.73 3.46 -0.13
N LYS A 50 -6.09 4.53 -0.58
CA LYS A 50 -6.55 5.36 -1.69
C LYS A 50 -5.40 5.53 -2.66
N TYR A 51 -5.65 5.21 -3.91
CA TYR A 51 -4.77 5.51 -5.03
C TYR A 51 -5.26 6.79 -5.71
N GLN A 52 -4.36 7.70 -6.08
CA GLN A 52 -4.72 9.00 -6.62
C GLN A 52 -3.67 9.56 -7.58
N ASP A 53 -4.13 10.24 -8.62
CA ASP A 53 -3.33 11.09 -9.50
C ASP A 53 -3.13 12.47 -8.85
N GLY A 54 -1.88 12.91 -8.74
CA GLY A 54 -1.50 14.20 -8.17
C GLY A 54 -2.03 15.39 -8.96
N ASN A 55 -2.20 15.27 -10.28
CA ASN A 55 -2.57 16.37 -11.16
C ASN A 55 -4.09 16.53 -11.30
N SER A 56 -4.84 15.44 -11.36
CA SER A 56 -6.30 15.48 -11.60
C SER A 56 -7.15 15.37 -10.33
N ASN A 57 -6.55 15.07 -9.16
CA ASN A 57 -7.26 14.64 -7.94
C ASN A 57 -8.17 13.40 -8.12
N GLY A 58 -8.13 12.78 -9.29
CA GLY A 58 -8.87 11.60 -9.66
C GLY A 58 -8.02 10.33 -9.53
N PRO A 59 -8.48 9.23 -10.12
CA PRO A 59 -7.68 8.02 -10.23
C PRO A 59 -6.50 8.24 -11.22
N PRO A 60 -5.27 7.70 -11.01
CA PRO A 60 -4.20 7.57 -12.01
C PRO A 60 -4.76 7.05 -13.33
N PHE A 61 -4.68 7.82 -14.41
CA PHE A 61 -5.10 7.36 -15.73
C PHE A 61 -3.90 7.11 -16.62
N PRO A 62 -3.87 6.00 -17.39
CA PRO A 62 -2.81 5.77 -18.36
C PRO A 62 -2.77 6.86 -19.43
N ASN A 63 -1.63 7.52 -19.58
CA ASN A 63 -1.45 8.57 -20.58
C ASN A 63 -1.29 8.02 -22.01
N ASN A 64 -0.93 6.75 -22.17
CA ASN A 64 -0.59 6.21 -23.49
C ASN A 64 -0.67 4.66 -23.55
N MET A 65 -1.81 4.11 -24.00
CA MET A 65 -1.85 2.70 -24.40
C MET A 65 -2.50 2.52 -25.75
N GLY A 66 -1.66 2.59 -26.79
CA GLY A 66 -2.03 2.30 -28.17
C GLY A 66 -2.07 0.80 -28.51
N VAL A 67 -2.02 -0.10 -27.53
CA VAL A 67 -1.90 -1.56 -27.77
C VAL A 67 -3.07 -2.31 -27.15
N GLN A 68 -3.76 -3.10 -27.97
CA GLN A 68 -4.82 -4.02 -27.54
C GLN A 68 -4.29 -5.02 -26.51
N GLY A 69 -4.99 -5.18 -25.39
CA GLY A 69 -4.65 -6.14 -24.34
C GLY A 69 -3.51 -5.71 -23.42
N GLY A 70 -3.14 -4.42 -23.42
CA GLY A 70 -2.14 -3.92 -22.49
C GLY A 70 -2.71 -3.68 -21.08
N VAL A 71 -1.84 -3.82 -20.08
CA VAL A 71 -2.13 -3.69 -18.65
C VAL A 71 -1.21 -2.68 -18.00
N ALA A 72 -1.76 -1.62 -17.40
CA ALA A 72 -1.03 -0.65 -16.60
C ALA A 72 -1.42 -0.81 -15.13
N TYR A 73 -0.50 -0.63 -14.19
CA TYR A 73 -0.78 -0.88 -12.78
C TYR A 73 0.03 0.02 -11.84
N MET A 74 -0.51 0.19 -10.64
CA MET A 74 0.15 0.84 -9.51
C MET A 74 0.10 -0.08 -8.29
N ASN A 75 1.25 -0.34 -7.69
CA ASN A 75 1.41 -1.20 -6.54
C ASN A 75 1.73 -0.39 -5.29
N TYR A 76 1.25 -0.84 -4.13
CA TYR A 76 1.81 -0.45 -2.85
C TYR A 76 2.29 -1.66 -2.05
N LEU A 77 3.33 -1.43 -1.26
CA LEU A 77 3.79 -2.34 -0.21
C LEU A 77 3.94 -1.53 1.07
N LEU A 78 3.32 -2.01 2.14
CA LEU A 78 3.58 -1.57 3.51
C LEU A 78 4.48 -2.62 4.16
N THR A 79 5.73 -2.26 4.44
CA THR A 79 6.74 -3.17 4.96
C THR A 79 7.34 -2.69 6.27
N THR A 80 7.92 -3.61 7.04
CA THR A 80 8.71 -3.33 8.25
C THR A 80 10.17 -3.04 7.95
N GLN A 81 10.59 -3.17 6.68
CA GLN A 81 11.95 -2.88 6.21
C GLN A 81 11.94 -1.97 4.97
N PRO A 82 12.99 -1.16 4.77
CA PRO A 82 13.12 -0.33 3.60
C PRO A 82 13.28 -1.19 2.35
N LEU A 83 12.54 -0.83 1.30
CA LEU A 83 12.64 -1.48 0.00
C LEU A 83 13.66 -0.77 -0.89
N ALA A 84 14.57 -1.51 -1.53
CA ALA A 84 15.46 -0.91 -2.51
C ALA A 84 14.68 -0.48 -3.78
N SER A 85 15.10 0.62 -4.41
CA SER A 85 14.35 1.29 -5.49
C SER A 85 14.01 0.40 -6.70
N ASN A 86 14.81 -0.64 -6.97
CA ASN A 86 14.70 -1.51 -8.14
C ASN A 86 14.35 -2.97 -7.75
N THR A 87 13.79 -3.18 -6.56
CA THR A 87 13.36 -4.51 -6.12
C THR A 87 12.14 -4.96 -6.94
N ALA A 88 12.07 -6.25 -7.27
CA ALA A 88 10.83 -6.82 -7.79
C ALA A 88 9.70 -6.67 -6.76
N VAL A 89 8.43 -6.76 -7.19
CA VAL A 89 7.32 -6.85 -6.24
C VAL A 89 7.54 -8.05 -5.33
N LEU A 90 7.51 -7.82 -4.01
CA LEU A 90 7.73 -8.86 -3.02
C LEU A 90 6.53 -9.81 -2.97
N ASP A 91 6.80 -11.10 -2.77
CA ASP A 91 5.77 -12.12 -2.54
C ASP A 91 5.36 -12.16 -1.05
N LEU A 92 4.15 -12.64 -0.74
CA LEU A 92 3.62 -12.74 0.63
C LEU A 92 4.40 -13.70 1.53
N SER A 93 5.34 -14.46 0.96
CA SER A 93 6.33 -15.23 1.71
C SER A 93 7.41 -14.36 2.37
N ASP A 94 7.55 -13.11 1.94
CA ASP A 94 8.43 -12.12 2.56
C ASP A 94 7.83 -11.62 3.89
N LYS A 95 8.58 -11.82 4.97
CA LYS A 95 8.14 -11.53 6.34
C LYS A 95 8.07 -10.03 6.64
N SER A 96 8.71 -9.21 5.81
CA SER A 96 8.65 -7.75 5.98
C SER A 96 7.29 -7.20 5.56
N ILE A 97 6.50 -7.93 4.76
CA ILE A 97 5.20 -7.44 4.28
C ILE A 97 4.19 -7.43 5.42
N VAL A 98 3.72 -6.22 5.72
CA VAL A 98 2.50 -6.00 6.52
C VAL A 98 1.31 -6.01 5.60
N ALA A 99 1.34 -5.22 4.52
CA ALA A 99 0.26 -5.19 3.55
C ALA A 99 0.75 -4.93 2.12
N SER A 100 -0.01 -5.39 1.13
CA SER A 100 0.25 -5.13 -0.29
C SER A 100 -1.07 -4.87 -1.02
N GLY A 101 -0.97 -4.28 -2.20
CA GLY A 101 -2.07 -4.30 -3.15
C GLY A 101 -1.78 -3.55 -4.44
N GLN A 102 -2.59 -3.84 -5.45
CA GLN A 102 -2.44 -3.36 -6.81
C GLN A 102 -3.75 -2.79 -7.31
N TRP A 103 -3.63 -1.64 -7.96
CA TRP A 103 -4.65 -1.18 -8.88
C TRP A 103 -4.19 -1.45 -10.30
N ALA A 104 -4.99 -2.19 -11.06
CA ALA A 104 -4.72 -2.51 -12.46
C ALA A 104 -5.78 -1.93 -13.40
N TYR A 105 -5.30 -1.48 -14.56
CA TYR A 105 -6.06 -1.07 -15.73
C TYR A 105 -5.83 -2.05 -16.86
N TYR A 106 -6.92 -2.38 -17.55
CA TYR A 106 -6.95 -3.24 -18.71
C TYR A 106 -7.53 -2.46 -19.89
N SER A 107 -6.81 -2.49 -21.01
CA SER A 107 -7.26 -1.92 -22.28
C SER A 107 -7.86 -3.02 -23.17
N ASN A 108 -9.08 -2.80 -23.68
CA ASN A 108 -9.68 -3.71 -24.67
C ASN A 108 -9.18 -3.46 -26.11
N GLY A 109 -8.23 -2.54 -26.28
CA GLY A 109 -7.73 -2.10 -27.58
C GLY A 109 -8.58 -1.01 -28.24
N PRO A 110 -8.19 -0.57 -29.45
CA PRO A 110 -8.96 0.40 -30.20
C PRO A 110 -10.25 -0.24 -30.71
N GLU A 111 -11.39 0.12 -30.13
CA GLU A 111 -12.67 -0.01 -30.84
C GLU A 111 -12.75 1.09 -31.90
N PRO A 112 -13.31 0.83 -33.10
CA PRO A 112 -13.51 1.85 -34.12
C PRO A 112 -14.66 2.77 -33.71
N SER A 113 -14.45 3.66 -32.73
CA SER A 113 -15.43 4.66 -32.36
C SER A 113 -15.18 5.95 -33.13
N THR A 114 -16.13 6.30 -34.00
CA THR A 114 -16.17 7.52 -34.82
C THR A 114 -16.71 8.73 -34.05
N VAL A 115 -16.72 8.67 -32.71
CA VAL A 115 -17.23 9.77 -31.87
C VAL A 115 -16.10 10.28 -30.98
N GLY A 116 -15.53 11.42 -31.36
CA GLY A 116 -14.78 12.27 -30.42
C GLY A 116 -13.28 12.01 -30.24
N GLY A 117 -12.59 11.30 -31.14
CA GLY A 117 -11.12 11.31 -31.20
C GLY A 117 -10.37 10.61 -30.05
N LEU A 118 -11.07 9.85 -29.20
CA LEU A 118 -10.45 8.98 -28.20
C LEU A 118 -10.53 7.53 -28.69
N THR A 119 -9.38 6.97 -29.08
CA THR A 119 -9.23 5.62 -29.66
C THR A 119 -8.99 4.53 -28.62
N THR A 120 -9.35 4.75 -27.35
CA THR A 120 -9.07 3.80 -26.25
C THR A 120 -10.32 3.57 -25.40
N ASN A 121 -10.87 2.36 -25.49
CA ASN A 121 -11.90 1.90 -24.56
C ASN A 121 -11.23 1.23 -23.37
N TRP A 122 -11.17 1.98 -22.27
CA TRP A 122 -10.68 1.50 -20.98
C TRP A 122 -11.81 0.81 -20.23
N THR A 123 -11.60 -0.45 -19.88
CA THR A 123 -12.56 -1.18 -19.04
C THR A 123 -11.80 -1.91 -17.97
N SER A 124 -11.72 -1.30 -16.79
CA SER A 124 -11.51 -1.96 -15.50
C SER A 124 -11.19 -0.91 -14.43
N ILE A 125 -11.91 -1.00 -13.33
CA ILE A 125 -11.67 -0.21 -12.11
C ILE A 125 -11.83 -1.23 -10.98
N THR A 126 -10.80 -2.01 -10.71
CA THR A 126 -10.81 -2.95 -9.59
C THR A 126 -9.54 -2.75 -8.77
N ASP A 127 -9.75 -2.43 -7.51
CA ASP A 127 -8.77 -2.39 -6.43
C ASP A 127 -8.65 -3.75 -5.73
N THR A 128 -9.44 -4.75 -6.13
CA THR A 128 -9.50 -6.08 -5.49
C THR A 128 -8.65 -7.14 -6.19
N THR A 129 -7.96 -6.81 -7.29
CA THR A 129 -7.20 -7.81 -8.08
C THR A 129 -5.84 -8.16 -7.49
N ASP A 130 -5.36 -7.43 -6.50
CA ASP A 130 -4.20 -7.83 -5.71
C ASP A 130 -4.44 -7.41 -4.25
N ILE A 131 -4.80 -8.42 -3.47
CA ILE A 131 -5.29 -8.44 -2.07
C ILE A 131 -5.78 -7.08 -1.54
N ALA A 132 -7.08 -6.83 -1.75
CA ALA A 132 -7.86 -5.89 -0.94
C ALA A 132 -8.99 -6.67 -0.26
N PRO A 133 -9.39 -6.36 1.00
CA PRO A 133 -8.70 -5.70 2.12
C PRO A 133 -7.93 -6.70 3.02
N GLN A 134 -7.00 -6.17 3.83
CA GLN A 134 -6.32 -6.92 4.90
C GLN A 134 -7.29 -7.20 6.06
N ASP A 135 -8.21 -8.15 5.87
CA ASP A 135 -9.19 -8.55 6.88
C ASP A 135 -8.56 -9.52 7.89
N TRP A 136 -7.61 -9.02 8.68
CA TRP A 136 -7.14 -9.77 9.83
C TRP A 136 -8.24 -9.81 10.88
N GLU A 137 -8.79 -11.00 11.14
CA GLU A 137 -9.81 -11.18 12.19
C GLU A 137 -9.33 -10.69 13.57
N ARG A 138 -8.01 -10.74 13.80
CA ARG A 138 -7.38 -10.33 15.05
C ARG A 138 -6.46 -9.11 14.89
N GLY A 139 -6.44 -8.45 13.74
CA GLY A 139 -5.43 -7.42 13.44
C GLY A 139 -4.02 -7.99 13.26
N TYR A 140 -3.11 -7.14 12.81
CA TYR A 140 -1.68 -7.43 12.64
C TYR A 140 -0.86 -6.72 13.73
N LEU A 141 0.05 -7.44 14.38
CA LEU A 141 0.92 -6.87 15.43
C LEU A 141 2.21 -6.34 14.81
N ILE A 142 2.68 -5.17 15.23
CA ILE A 142 3.90 -4.52 14.78
C ILE A 142 4.81 -4.32 16.00
N GLY A 143 6.01 -4.91 15.93
CA GLY A 143 7.06 -4.81 16.95
C GLY A 143 8.24 -3.92 16.55
N VAL A 144 8.23 -3.37 15.33
CA VAL A 144 9.26 -2.43 14.84
C VAL A 144 8.82 -0.97 15.03
N ASP A 145 9.79 -0.07 15.15
CA ASP A 145 9.57 1.36 15.35
C ASP A 145 9.28 2.14 14.06
N THR A 146 9.42 1.50 12.90
CA THR A 146 9.29 2.15 11.60
C THR A 146 8.56 1.24 10.63
N LEU A 147 7.61 1.79 9.87
CA LEU A 147 7.06 1.15 8.68
C LEU A 147 7.44 1.95 7.44
N TYR A 148 7.42 1.28 6.29
CA TYR A 148 7.77 1.85 5.00
C TYR A 148 6.61 1.63 4.04
N LEU A 149 5.95 2.73 3.63
CA LEU A 149 4.95 2.69 2.57
C LEU A 149 5.66 2.96 1.24
N SER A 150 5.77 1.94 0.40
CA SER A 150 6.41 2.02 -0.90
C SER A 150 5.38 1.94 -2.01
N VAL A 151 5.53 2.77 -3.04
CA VAL A 151 4.65 2.81 -4.22
C VAL A 151 5.49 2.58 -5.47
N TYR A 152 4.99 1.72 -6.34
CA TYR A 152 5.57 1.46 -7.65
C TYR A 152 4.53 1.74 -8.73
N MET A 153 4.96 2.37 -9.81
CA MET A 153 4.12 2.71 -10.94
C MET A 153 4.68 2.12 -12.23
N ASP A 154 3.81 1.43 -12.97
CA ASP A 154 4.12 0.99 -14.32
C ASP A 154 4.32 2.20 -15.25
N PRO A 155 5.35 2.22 -16.12
CA PRO A 155 5.60 3.31 -17.05
C PRO A 155 4.43 3.69 -17.96
N GLN A 156 3.47 2.78 -18.19
CA GLN A 156 2.28 3.03 -18.99
C GLN A 156 1.28 3.98 -18.32
N LEU A 157 1.37 4.19 -17.00
CA LEU A 157 0.56 5.19 -16.29
C LEU A 157 1.00 6.63 -16.57
N GLY A 158 2.25 6.84 -17.02
CA GLY A 158 2.80 8.17 -17.25
C GLY A 158 3.42 8.80 -16.01
N PRO A 159 4.34 9.76 -16.17
CA PRO A 159 5.10 10.35 -15.08
C PRO A 159 4.32 11.46 -14.34
N ASP A 160 3.07 11.21 -13.99
CA ASP A 160 2.31 12.11 -13.12
C ASP A 160 2.65 11.84 -11.64
N ASP A 161 2.41 12.83 -10.77
CA ASP A 161 2.65 12.80 -9.31
C ASP A 161 1.65 11.84 -8.61
N ASN A 162 1.67 10.58 -9.02
CA ASN A 162 0.76 9.55 -8.55
C ASN A 162 1.13 9.15 -7.13
N ARG A 163 0.12 8.94 -6.29
CA ARG A 163 0.31 8.68 -4.88
C ARG A 163 -0.63 7.62 -4.33
N VAL A 164 -0.17 6.95 -3.29
CA VAL A 164 -0.97 6.07 -2.46
C VAL A 164 -1.02 6.63 -1.06
N SER A 165 -2.24 6.83 -0.56
CA SER A 165 -2.51 7.26 0.80
C SER A 165 -3.13 6.13 1.59
N ILE A 166 -2.69 5.95 2.83
CA ILE A 166 -3.25 4.95 3.74
C ILE A 166 -3.79 5.59 5.02
N VAL A 167 -4.80 4.94 5.60
CA VAL A 167 -5.27 5.19 6.97
C VAL A 167 -5.31 3.86 7.71
N MET A 168 -4.58 3.77 8.82
CA MET A 168 -4.52 2.60 9.68
C MET A 168 -5.32 2.86 10.95
N GLU A 169 -6.26 1.98 11.28
CA GLU A 169 -6.88 1.93 12.60
C GLU A 169 -6.00 1.12 13.54
N CYS A 170 -5.52 1.75 14.60
CA CYS A 170 -4.47 1.21 15.45
C CYS A 170 -4.88 1.20 16.93
N GLN A 171 -4.20 0.34 17.68
CA GLN A 171 -4.33 0.25 19.13
C GLN A 171 -2.98 -0.14 19.74
N SER A 172 -2.62 0.45 20.88
CA SER A 172 -1.47 -0.03 21.64
C SER A 172 -1.80 -1.33 22.36
N GLU A 173 -0.87 -2.28 22.33
CA GLU A 173 -0.99 -3.55 23.03
C GLU A 173 0.26 -3.84 23.85
N LYS A 174 0.02 -4.45 25.02
CA LYS A 174 1.10 -4.91 25.89
C LYS A 174 1.34 -6.40 25.69
N LEU A 175 2.60 -6.76 25.40
CA LEU A 175 3.05 -8.15 25.38
C LEU A 175 3.99 -8.42 26.56
N THR A 176 4.54 -9.63 26.69
CA THR A 176 5.72 -9.82 27.53
C THR A 176 6.94 -9.31 26.78
N LYS A 177 7.98 -8.85 27.48
CA LYS A 177 9.24 -8.44 26.85
C LYS A 177 9.78 -9.50 25.86
N ALA A 178 9.75 -10.77 26.24
CA ALA A 178 10.21 -11.86 25.38
C ALA A 178 9.37 -11.98 24.10
N ALA A 179 8.04 -11.83 24.19
CA ALA A 179 7.15 -11.90 23.04
C ALA A 179 7.28 -10.66 22.13
N ALA A 180 7.41 -9.46 22.70
CA ALA A 180 7.60 -8.23 21.92
C ALA A 180 8.92 -8.26 21.13
N MET A 181 10.01 -8.70 21.76
CA MET A 181 11.30 -8.85 21.09
C MET A 181 11.28 -9.94 20.01
N ALA A 182 10.62 -11.08 20.28
CA ALA A 182 10.46 -12.14 19.29
C ALA A 182 9.63 -11.68 18.07
N LEU A 183 8.60 -10.88 18.30
CA LEU A 183 7.79 -10.27 17.23
C LEU A 183 8.66 -9.34 16.36
N ALA A 184 9.40 -8.42 16.98
CA ALA A 184 10.28 -7.50 16.26
C ALA A 184 11.30 -8.25 15.38
N LEU A 185 11.91 -9.33 15.91
CA LEU A 185 12.84 -10.16 15.16
C LEU A 185 12.17 -10.94 14.02
N SER A 186 10.91 -11.34 14.17
CA SER A 186 10.17 -12.04 13.11
C SER A 186 9.81 -11.14 11.92
N GLN A 187 9.90 -9.82 12.14
CA GLN A 187 9.57 -8.75 11.20
C GLN A 187 10.80 -8.09 10.61
N SER A 188 11.98 -8.65 10.90
CA SER A 188 13.24 -8.36 10.22
C SER A 188 13.61 -9.43 9.20
#